data_AF-A0A944BSD9-F1
#
_entry.id   AF-A0A944BSD9-F1
#
_cell.length_a   1.000
_cell.length_b   1.000
_cell.length_c   1.000
_cell.angle_alpha   90.00
_cell.angle_beta   90.00
_cell.angle_gamma   90.00
#
_symmetry.space_group_name_H-M   'P 1'
#
loop_
_entity.id
_entity.type
_entity.pdbx_description
1 polymer ?
#
loop_
_entity_poly.entity_id
_entity_poly.type
_entity_poly.pdbx_seq_one_letter_code
_entity_poly.pdbx_strand_id
1 'polypeptide(L)'
;MALMAWVQKAKLEARNIDTSPINVERLISQIPNIRSMTVGTRDDFFVELQKTLAQCGIALVFVPHLKGSFLQGAVFIDGRKIVLGMTARGNDVDTFWFGLFHEFAHIVLGHTGMTDGVSNDDEDAADRWAEEQLIPQRDYAAFVKGRCFSKCDVTRFAKTIGIAPGIVVARLQKDRLLRYDFLNDLKQHLDMFPERIQPWVSVARPHGSDRPYI
;
A
#
# COMPACT_ATOMS: atom_id res chain seq x y z
N MET A 1 14.16 16.77 11.25
CA MET A 1 13.73 17.71 10.18
C MET A 1 13.17 17.00 8.96
N ALA A 2 13.79 15.94 8.45
CA ALA A 2 13.30 15.22 7.26
C ALA A 2 11.88 14.63 7.46
N LEU A 3 11.63 13.82 8.49
CA LEU A 3 10.32 13.21 8.75
C LEU A 3 9.16 14.23 8.79
N MET A 4 9.35 15.35 9.49
CA MET A 4 8.34 16.41 9.57
C MET A 4 8.05 17.04 8.21
N ALA A 5 9.07 17.25 7.37
CA ALA A 5 8.86 17.75 6.00
C ALA A 5 8.04 16.76 5.16
N TRP A 6 8.27 15.45 5.32
CA TRP A 6 7.49 14.42 4.64
C TRP A 6 6.05 14.36 5.12
N VAL A 7 5.82 14.41 6.43
CA VAL A 7 4.46 14.46 7.00
C VAL A 7 3.71 15.70 6.50
N GLN A 8 4.38 16.86 6.45
CA GLN A 8 3.76 18.07 5.89
C GLN A 8 3.45 17.94 4.40
N LYS A 9 4.34 17.33 3.61
CA LYS A 9 4.06 17.05 2.19
C LYS A 9 2.87 16.09 2.04
N ALA A 10 2.82 15.00 2.81
CA ALA A 10 1.71 14.06 2.82
C ALA A 10 0.37 14.76 3.15
N LYS A 11 0.37 15.65 4.16
CA LYS A 11 -0.79 16.48 4.50
C LYS A 11 -1.22 17.37 3.34
N LEU A 12 -0.28 18.06 2.69
CA LEU A 12 -0.59 18.94 1.56
C LEU A 12 -1.20 18.18 0.38
N GLU A 13 -0.70 16.99 0.04
CA GLU A 13 -1.29 16.15 -1.00
C GLU A 13 -2.68 15.64 -0.59
N ALA A 14 -2.85 15.21 0.66
CA ALA A 14 -4.11 14.65 1.17
C ALA A 14 -5.25 15.68 1.28
N ARG A 15 -4.94 16.98 1.31
CA ARG A 15 -5.95 18.05 1.30
C ARG A 15 -6.81 18.03 0.04
N ASN A 16 -6.23 17.61 -1.10
CA ASN A 16 -6.92 17.56 -2.39
C ASN A 16 -7.72 16.27 -2.61
N ILE A 17 -7.75 15.36 -1.64
CA ILE A 17 -8.47 14.09 -1.74
C ILE A 17 -9.71 14.15 -0.86
N ASP A 18 -10.89 14.22 -1.46
CA ASP A 18 -12.15 14.13 -0.72
C ASP A 18 -12.38 12.70 -0.22
N THR A 19 -12.80 12.59 1.04
CA THR A 19 -13.06 11.30 1.68
C THR A 19 -14.39 11.33 2.42
N SER A 20 -14.98 10.15 2.62
CA SER A 20 -16.04 9.96 3.61
C SER A 20 -15.51 10.19 5.04
N PRO A 21 -16.38 10.24 6.07
CA PRO A 21 -15.92 10.16 7.45
C PRO A 21 -15.12 8.87 7.71
N ILE A 22 -14.17 8.93 8.65
CA ILE A 22 -13.38 7.75 9.07
C ILE A 22 -14.30 6.61 9.46
N ASN A 23 -14.10 5.45 8.83
CA ASN A 23 -14.86 4.24 9.09
C ASN A 23 -13.93 3.02 9.03
N VAL A 24 -13.39 2.63 10.20
CA VAL A 24 -12.45 1.50 10.33
C VAL A 24 -13.16 0.17 10.07
N GLU A 25 -14.42 0.01 10.46
CA GLU A 25 -15.20 -1.20 10.15
C GLU A 25 -15.34 -1.42 8.64
N ARG A 26 -15.55 -0.32 7.89
CA ARG A 26 -15.58 -0.37 6.43
C ARG A 26 -14.21 -0.76 5.87
N LEU A 27 -13.11 -0.20 6.38
CA LEU A 27 -11.76 -0.63 6.00
C LEU A 27 -11.62 -2.15 6.18
N ILE A 28 -11.94 -2.67 7.36
CA ILE A 28 -11.87 -4.11 7.68
C ILE A 28 -12.69 -4.92 6.68
N SER A 29 -13.91 -4.50 6.36
CA SER A 29 -14.77 -5.18 5.37
C SER A 29 -14.20 -5.18 3.95
N GLN A 30 -13.35 -4.19 3.61
CA GLN A 30 -12.74 -4.05 2.29
C GLN A 30 -11.38 -4.77 2.19
N ILE A 31 -10.80 -5.25 3.29
CA ILE A 31 -9.51 -5.94 3.26
C ILE A 31 -9.47 -7.12 2.27
N PRO A 32 -10.49 -8.00 2.19
CA PRO A 32 -10.50 -9.08 1.19
C PRO A 32 -10.52 -8.56 -0.25
N ASN A 33 -11.24 -7.47 -0.51
CA ASN A 33 -11.29 -6.84 -1.83
C ASN A 33 -9.91 -6.26 -2.20
N ILE A 34 -9.33 -5.46 -1.30
CA ILE A 34 -8.00 -4.85 -1.50
C ILE A 34 -6.92 -5.93 -1.66
N ARG A 35 -7.00 -7.03 -0.91
CA ARG A 35 -6.07 -8.17 -1.04
C ARG A 35 -6.13 -8.80 -2.43
N SER A 36 -7.31 -8.91 -3.03
CA SER A 36 -7.47 -9.46 -4.38
C SER A 36 -6.84 -8.58 -5.47
N MET A 37 -6.71 -7.27 -5.22
CA MET A 37 -6.06 -6.32 -6.13
C MET A 37 -4.57 -6.62 -6.36
N THR A 38 -3.95 -7.44 -5.51
CA THR A 38 -2.56 -7.89 -5.69
C THR A 38 -2.34 -8.65 -7.01
N VAL A 39 -3.39 -9.25 -7.58
CA VAL A 39 -3.34 -10.01 -8.84
C VAL A 39 -3.63 -9.11 -10.07
N GLY A 40 -4.18 -7.92 -9.85
CA GLY A 40 -4.68 -7.02 -10.89
C GLY A 40 -3.58 -6.34 -11.72
N THR A 41 -3.99 -5.81 -12.87
CA THR A 41 -3.16 -4.92 -13.69
C THR A 41 -3.00 -3.56 -13.02
N ARG A 42 -1.80 -3.02 -13.16
CA ARG A 42 -1.31 -1.82 -12.49
C ARG A 42 -2.28 -0.63 -12.48
N ASP A 43 -2.71 -0.17 -13.65
CA ASP A 43 -3.43 1.11 -13.77
C ASP A 43 -4.85 1.04 -13.21
N ASP A 44 -5.46 -0.16 -13.22
CA ASP A 44 -6.82 -0.37 -12.76
C ASP A 44 -6.89 -0.42 -11.23
N PHE A 45 -5.92 -1.10 -10.59
CA PHE A 45 -5.98 -1.32 -9.15
C PHE A 45 -5.72 -0.04 -8.34
N PHE A 46 -4.86 0.88 -8.83
CA PHE A 46 -4.54 2.10 -8.08
C PHE A 46 -5.76 3.01 -7.91
N VAL A 47 -6.50 3.22 -9.00
CA VAL A 47 -7.72 4.05 -8.97
C VAL A 47 -8.77 3.41 -8.06
N GLU A 48 -8.93 2.09 -8.16
CA GLU A 48 -9.86 1.35 -7.31
C GLU A 48 -9.45 1.39 -5.84
N LEU A 49 -8.16 1.23 -5.53
CA LEU A 49 -7.61 1.31 -4.18
C LEU A 49 -7.83 2.69 -3.57
N GLN A 50 -7.48 3.76 -4.28
CA GLN A 50 -7.71 5.13 -3.81
C GLN A 50 -9.20 5.40 -3.54
N LYS A 51 -10.08 4.98 -4.46
CA LYS A 51 -11.53 5.13 -4.30
C LYS A 51 -12.05 4.35 -3.09
N THR A 52 -11.60 3.10 -2.92
CA THR A 52 -12.00 2.23 -1.81
C THR A 52 -11.56 2.82 -0.47
N LEU A 53 -10.33 3.32 -0.38
CA LEU A 53 -9.80 3.94 0.83
C LEU A 53 -10.48 5.29 1.14
N ALA A 54 -10.74 6.12 0.13
CA ALA A 54 -11.45 7.39 0.31
C ALA A 54 -12.86 7.18 0.88
N GLN A 55 -13.53 6.09 0.49
CA GLN A 55 -14.82 5.67 1.04
C GLN A 55 -14.76 5.21 2.51
N CYS A 56 -13.57 4.82 3.00
CA CYS A 56 -13.30 4.47 4.39
C CYS A 56 -12.82 5.67 5.22
N GLY A 57 -12.74 6.86 4.62
CA GLY A 57 -12.19 8.06 5.26
C GLY A 57 -10.67 8.12 5.28
N ILE A 58 -10.01 7.42 4.35
CA ILE A 58 -8.55 7.33 4.25
C ILE A 58 -8.09 7.98 2.94
N ALA A 59 -7.24 9.00 3.03
CA ALA A 59 -6.57 9.60 1.89
C ALA A 59 -5.22 8.92 1.66
N LEU A 60 -5.14 8.09 0.61
CA LEU A 60 -3.90 7.46 0.16
C LEU A 60 -3.08 8.45 -0.68
N VAL A 61 -1.87 8.76 -0.23
CA VAL A 61 -0.93 9.67 -0.93
C VAL A 61 0.42 8.99 -1.14
N PHE A 62 1.07 9.31 -2.25
CA PHE A 62 2.43 8.88 -2.54
C PHE A 62 3.38 10.05 -2.41
N VAL A 63 4.35 9.93 -1.51
CA VAL A 63 5.31 11.00 -1.24
C VAL A 63 6.71 10.51 -1.62
N PRO A 64 7.49 11.30 -2.38
CA PRO A 64 8.86 10.95 -2.71
C PRO A 64 9.66 10.57 -1.49
N HIS A 65 10.47 9.52 -1.64
CA HIS A 65 11.29 9.01 -0.56
C HIS A 65 12.32 10.05 -0.10
N LEU A 66 12.41 10.26 1.22
CA LEU A 66 13.46 11.08 1.81
C LEU A 66 14.78 10.32 1.85
N LYS A 67 15.80 10.84 1.14
CA LYS A 67 17.15 10.26 1.20
C LYS A 67 17.59 10.05 2.66
N GLY A 68 17.98 8.82 3.01
CA GLY A 68 18.42 8.44 4.35
C GLY A 68 17.32 7.98 5.32
N SER A 69 16.06 7.93 4.90
CA SER A 69 14.97 7.33 5.69
C SER A 69 14.75 5.85 5.31
N PHE A 70 14.26 5.05 6.26
CA PHE A 70 13.75 3.70 6.03
C PHE A 70 12.22 3.64 5.95
N LEU A 71 11.56 4.81 6.00
CA LEU A 71 10.11 4.89 6.02
C LEU A 71 9.50 4.35 4.73
N GLN A 72 8.73 3.27 4.84
CA GLN A 72 7.97 2.71 3.71
C GLN A 72 6.57 3.30 3.63
N GLY A 73 5.99 3.67 4.77
CA GLY A 73 4.73 4.40 4.87
C GLY A 73 4.58 5.07 6.23
N ALA A 74 3.47 5.79 6.40
CA ALA A 74 3.02 6.25 7.70
C ALA A 74 1.52 6.57 7.67
N VAL A 75 0.85 6.32 8.78
CA VAL A 75 -0.54 6.72 9.03
C VAL A 75 -0.66 7.77 10.13
N PHE A 76 -1.50 8.78 9.88
CA PHE A 76 -1.84 9.77 10.90
C PHE A 76 -3.19 10.43 10.61
N ILE A 77 -3.82 11.00 11.64
CA ILE A 77 -5.10 11.72 11.50
C ILE A 77 -4.83 13.18 11.09
N ASP A 78 -5.58 13.67 10.10
CA ASP A 78 -5.59 15.09 9.71
C ASP A 78 -7.04 15.57 9.55
N GLY A 79 -7.54 16.29 10.55
CA GLY A 79 -8.93 16.75 10.59
C GLY A 79 -9.91 15.57 10.69
N ARG A 80 -10.72 15.36 9.65
CA ARG A 80 -11.79 14.33 9.61
C ARG A 80 -11.43 13.08 8.81
N LYS A 81 -10.16 12.93 8.40
CA LYS A 81 -9.68 11.81 7.59
C LYS A 81 -8.37 11.25 8.15
N ILE A 82 -8.10 9.99 7.85
CA ILE A 82 -6.78 9.39 8.03
C ILE A 82 -5.97 9.68 6.77
N VAL A 83 -4.73 10.10 6.92
CA VAL A 83 -3.75 10.16 5.84
C VAL A 83 -2.92 8.90 5.92
N LEU A 84 -2.90 8.13 4.83
CA LEU A 84 -2.01 6.98 4.65
C LEU A 84 -1.02 7.38 3.56
N GLY A 85 0.19 7.73 3.97
CA GLY A 85 1.26 8.07 3.06
C GLY A 85 2.13 6.85 2.78
N MET A 86 2.37 6.54 1.52
CA MET A 86 3.32 5.52 1.10
C MET A 86 4.54 6.18 0.45
N THR A 87 5.74 5.67 0.72
CA THR A 87 6.93 6.07 -0.05
C THR A 87 7.03 5.25 -1.32
N ALA A 88 7.44 5.92 -2.38
CA ALA A 88 7.58 5.28 -3.69
C ALA A 88 8.99 4.72 -3.91
N ARG A 89 9.66 4.23 -2.85
CA ARG A 89 10.98 3.62 -2.96
C ARG A 89 10.84 2.11 -3.01
N GLY A 90 11.56 1.50 -3.96
CA GLY A 90 11.50 0.07 -4.17
C GLY A 90 10.24 -0.21 -4.97
N ASN A 91 10.41 -0.22 -6.29
CA ASN A 91 9.36 -0.48 -7.25
C ASN A 91 8.93 -1.95 -7.20
N ASP A 92 8.84 -2.61 -6.04
CA ASP A 92 8.55 -4.04 -5.93
C ASP A 92 7.11 -4.21 -5.43
N VAL A 93 6.28 -4.94 -6.20
CA VAL A 93 4.87 -5.21 -5.86
C VAL A 93 4.71 -5.78 -4.46
N ASP A 94 5.57 -6.71 -4.08
CA ASP A 94 5.59 -7.34 -2.76
C ASP A 94 5.89 -6.34 -1.63
N THR A 95 6.85 -5.44 -1.84
CA THR A 95 7.20 -4.44 -0.82
C THR A 95 6.08 -3.43 -0.63
N PHE A 96 5.48 -2.97 -1.74
CA PHE A 96 4.33 -2.06 -1.69
C PHE A 96 3.14 -2.67 -0.94
N TRP A 97 2.72 -3.89 -1.31
CA TRP A 97 1.55 -4.51 -0.67
C TRP A 97 1.80 -4.87 0.78
N PHE A 98 3.01 -5.34 1.13
CA PHE A 98 3.35 -5.58 2.54
C PHE A 98 3.29 -4.29 3.35
N GLY A 99 3.95 -3.23 2.89
CA GLY A 99 3.92 -1.92 3.55
C GLY A 99 2.50 -1.36 3.69
N LEU A 100 1.67 -1.46 2.65
CA LEU A 100 0.29 -0.99 2.70
C LEU A 100 -0.54 -1.74 3.76
N PHE A 101 -0.41 -3.06 3.82
CA PHE A 101 -1.12 -3.87 4.83
C PHE A 101 -0.58 -3.65 6.25
N HIS A 102 0.72 -3.37 6.39
CA HIS A 102 1.32 -2.95 7.65
C HIS A 102 0.71 -1.61 8.12
N GLU A 103 0.58 -0.62 7.24
CA GLU A 103 -0.12 0.64 7.56
C GLU A 103 -1.61 0.44 7.90
N PHE A 104 -2.30 -0.49 7.23
CA PHE A 104 -3.67 -0.86 7.61
C PHE A 104 -3.73 -1.46 9.01
N ALA A 105 -2.73 -2.25 9.41
CA ALA A 105 -2.67 -2.80 10.75
C ALA A 105 -2.60 -1.69 11.80
N HIS A 106 -1.79 -0.65 11.59
CA HIS A 106 -1.78 0.51 12.50
C HIS A 106 -3.14 1.19 12.62
N ILE A 107 -3.92 1.26 11.55
CA ILE A 107 -5.29 1.79 11.60
C ILE A 107 -6.22 0.85 12.36
N VAL A 108 -6.22 -0.44 12.02
CA VAL A 108 -7.14 -1.45 12.56
C VAL A 108 -6.88 -1.75 14.03
N LEU A 109 -5.61 -1.78 14.44
CA LEU A 109 -5.18 -2.03 15.81
C LEU A 109 -5.19 -0.77 16.68
N GLY A 110 -5.52 0.40 16.11
CA GLY A 110 -5.65 1.65 16.85
C GLY A 110 -4.33 2.31 17.24
N HIS A 111 -3.25 2.04 16.50
CA HIS A 111 -1.95 2.68 16.69
C HIS A 111 -1.92 4.14 16.17
N THR A 112 -2.94 4.58 15.44
CA THR A 112 -3.04 5.95 14.92
C THR A 112 -3.25 6.96 16.05
N GLY A 113 -2.31 7.88 16.24
CA GLY A 113 -2.44 9.00 17.19
C GLY A 113 -1.89 8.72 18.59
N MET A 114 -1.08 7.66 18.77
CA MET A 114 -0.34 7.42 20.00
C MET A 114 0.63 8.57 20.30
N THR A 115 0.55 9.13 21.51
CA THR A 115 1.37 10.28 21.94
C THR A 115 2.83 9.92 22.16
N ASP A 116 3.08 8.68 22.58
CA ASP A 116 4.41 8.16 22.91
C ASP A 116 5.09 7.48 21.70
N GLY A 117 4.45 7.55 20.53
CA GLY A 117 4.85 6.84 19.33
C GLY A 117 4.39 5.38 19.32
N VAL A 118 4.76 4.67 18.25
CA VAL A 118 4.50 3.24 18.06
C VAL A 118 5.64 2.46 18.73
N SER A 119 5.31 1.51 19.61
CA SER A 119 6.31 0.66 20.27
C SER A 119 6.78 -0.48 19.37
N ASN A 120 7.88 -1.15 19.73
CA ASN A 120 8.31 -2.35 18.99
C ASN A 120 7.25 -3.47 19.00
N ASP A 121 6.46 -3.59 20.08
CA ASP A 121 5.40 -4.60 20.16
C ASP A 121 4.24 -4.27 19.19
N ASP A 122 3.96 -2.98 18.98
CA ASP A 122 2.96 -2.49 18.03
C ASP A 122 3.42 -2.71 16.57
N GLU A 123 4.70 -2.46 16.28
CA GLU A 123 5.34 -2.77 14.99
C GLU A 123 5.28 -4.28 14.70
N ASP A 124 5.64 -5.11 15.66
CA ASP A 124 5.57 -6.57 15.55
C ASP A 124 4.11 -7.06 15.37
N ALA A 125 3.15 -6.41 16.01
CA ALA A 125 1.73 -6.69 15.82
C ALA A 125 1.25 -6.30 14.41
N ALA A 126 1.71 -5.16 13.89
CA ALA A 126 1.41 -4.70 12.54
C ALA A 126 1.96 -5.66 11.48
N ASP A 127 3.21 -6.11 11.66
CA ASP A 127 3.85 -7.12 10.81
C ASP A 127 3.07 -8.43 10.79
N ARG A 128 2.75 -8.99 11.97
CA ARG A 128 1.96 -10.24 12.05
C ARG A 128 0.59 -10.11 11.40
N TRP A 129 -0.07 -8.97 11.58
CA TRP A 129 -1.38 -8.72 10.97
C TRP A 129 -1.26 -8.67 9.45
N ALA A 130 -0.29 -7.94 8.91
CA ALA A 130 -0.06 -7.83 7.47
C ALA A 130 0.27 -9.19 6.84
N GLU A 131 1.12 -9.98 7.51
CA GLU A 131 1.46 -11.34 7.10
C GLU A 131 0.23 -12.23 7.01
N GLU A 132 -0.60 -12.26 8.06
CA GLU A 132 -1.82 -13.08 8.11
C GLU A 132 -2.85 -12.65 7.06
N GLN A 133 -3.02 -11.35 6.85
CA GLN A 133 -3.96 -10.86 5.84
C GLN A 133 -3.50 -11.21 4.42
N LEU A 134 -2.21 -11.05 4.09
CA LEU A 134 -1.71 -11.35 2.75
C LEU A 134 -1.65 -12.87 2.51
N ILE A 135 -1.04 -13.61 3.43
CA ILE A 135 -0.84 -15.06 3.31
C ILE A 135 -1.29 -15.71 4.62
N PRO A 136 -2.53 -16.25 4.69
CA PRO A 136 -3.04 -16.89 5.89
C PRO A 136 -2.08 -17.96 6.42
N GLN A 137 -1.70 -17.87 7.69
CA GLN A 137 -0.64 -18.69 8.27
C GLN A 137 -0.94 -20.19 8.17
N ARG A 138 -2.22 -20.57 8.24
CA ARG A 138 -2.67 -21.96 8.05
C ARG A 138 -2.28 -22.50 6.67
N ASP A 139 -2.56 -21.73 5.62
CA ASP A 139 -2.35 -22.16 4.25
C ASP A 139 -0.85 -22.11 3.91
N TYR A 140 -0.13 -21.10 4.42
CA TYR A 140 1.32 -21.00 4.30
C TYR A 140 2.04 -22.16 4.98
N ALA A 141 1.67 -22.49 6.22
CA ALA A 141 2.26 -23.61 6.96
C ALA A 141 2.04 -24.96 6.26
N ALA A 142 0.88 -25.14 5.61
CA ALA A 142 0.63 -26.33 4.79
C ALA A 142 1.53 -26.38 3.55
N PHE A 143 1.71 -25.24 2.87
CA PHE A 143 2.55 -25.12 1.69
C PHE A 143 4.04 -25.39 1.98
N VAL A 144 4.61 -24.78 3.02
CA VAL A 144 6.06 -24.90 3.30
C VAL A 144 6.48 -26.28 3.82
N LYS A 145 5.56 -27.09 4.33
CA LYS A 145 5.83 -28.50 4.72
C LYS A 145 6.37 -29.34 3.57
N GLY A 146 6.03 -29.01 2.32
CA GLY A 146 6.54 -29.72 1.14
C GLY A 146 8.04 -29.50 0.87
N ARG A 147 8.66 -28.45 1.44
CA ARG A 147 10.10 -28.08 1.32
C ARG A 147 10.66 -27.98 -0.11
N CYS A 148 9.80 -27.93 -1.13
CA CYS A 148 10.18 -27.72 -2.52
C CYS A 148 9.39 -26.53 -3.07
N PHE A 149 10.10 -25.55 -3.63
CA PHE A 149 9.53 -24.29 -4.09
C PHE A 149 9.89 -24.05 -5.55
N SER A 150 9.37 -24.87 -6.46
CA SER A 150 9.51 -24.56 -7.88
C SER A 150 8.66 -23.34 -8.25
N LYS A 151 8.98 -22.71 -9.38
CA LYS A 151 8.15 -21.63 -9.95
C LYS A 151 6.68 -22.05 -10.10
N CYS A 152 6.45 -23.32 -10.49
CA CYS A 152 5.11 -23.88 -10.65
C CYS A 152 4.38 -23.99 -9.30
N ASP A 153 5.08 -24.47 -8.25
CA ASP A 153 4.50 -24.64 -6.91
C ASP A 153 4.11 -23.29 -6.30
N VAL A 154 5.00 -22.31 -6.38
CA VAL A 154 4.75 -20.94 -5.89
C VAL A 154 3.58 -20.30 -6.62
N THR A 155 3.56 -20.39 -7.95
CA THR A 155 2.47 -19.82 -8.77
C THR A 155 1.13 -20.50 -8.46
N ARG A 156 1.13 -21.83 -8.29
CA ARG A 156 -0.08 -22.59 -7.93
C ARG A 156 -0.59 -22.19 -6.56
N PHE A 157 0.29 -22.13 -5.56
CA PHE A 157 -0.09 -21.73 -4.21
C PHE A 157 -0.66 -20.31 -4.18
N ALA A 158 0.03 -19.35 -4.80
CA ALA A 158 -0.42 -17.96 -4.91
C ALA A 158 -1.81 -17.87 -5.56
N LYS A 159 -2.06 -18.64 -6.62
CA LYS A 159 -3.37 -18.74 -7.27
C LYS A 159 -4.45 -19.32 -6.34
N THR A 160 -4.14 -20.37 -5.57
CA THR A 160 -5.07 -20.99 -4.61
C THR A 160 -5.54 -20.00 -3.55
N ILE A 161 -4.63 -19.18 -3.03
CA ILE A 161 -4.97 -18.18 -2.01
C ILE A 161 -5.36 -16.82 -2.60
N GLY A 162 -5.30 -16.64 -3.92
CA GLY A 162 -5.73 -15.43 -4.63
C GLY A 162 -4.82 -14.21 -4.43
N ILE A 163 -3.50 -14.37 -4.51
CA ILE A 163 -2.53 -13.25 -4.43
C ILE A 163 -1.47 -13.31 -5.53
N ALA A 164 -0.74 -12.20 -5.71
CA ALA A 164 0.42 -12.18 -6.60
C ALA A 164 1.52 -13.16 -6.16
N PRO A 165 2.12 -13.94 -7.08
CA PRO A 165 3.17 -14.90 -6.75
C PRO A 165 4.43 -14.24 -6.18
N GLY A 166 4.75 -13.00 -6.58
CA GLY A 166 5.87 -12.24 -6.03
C GLY A 166 5.77 -12.01 -4.52
N ILE A 167 4.56 -11.89 -3.97
CA ILE A 167 4.34 -11.76 -2.52
C ILE A 167 4.71 -13.06 -1.79
N VAL A 168 4.36 -14.21 -2.36
CA VAL A 168 4.76 -15.53 -1.83
C VAL A 168 6.29 -15.69 -1.87
N VAL A 169 6.93 -15.30 -2.98
CA VAL A 169 8.41 -15.33 -3.09
C VAL A 169 9.05 -14.49 -2.00
N ALA A 170 8.57 -13.25 -1.81
CA ALA A 170 9.09 -12.35 -0.78
C ALA A 170 8.96 -12.95 0.63
N ARG A 171 7.83 -13.58 0.95
CA ARG A 171 7.63 -14.28 2.23
C ARG A 171 8.60 -15.46 2.42
N LEU A 172 8.75 -16.32 1.41
CA LEU A 172 9.70 -17.43 1.46
C LEU A 172 11.15 -16.97 1.64
N GLN A 173 11.52 -15.84 1.02
CA GLN A 173 12.84 -15.23 1.16
C GLN A 173 13.05 -14.63 2.56
N LYS A 174 12.07 -13.88 3.10
CA LYS A 174 12.07 -13.35 4.48
C LYS A 174 12.28 -14.48 5.50
N ASP A 175 11.58 -15.60 5.32
CA ASP A 175 11.64 -16.76 6.21
C ASP A 175 12.88 -17.66 5.97
N ARG A 176 13.78 -17.27 5.05
CA ARG A 176 15.00 -18.00 4.68
C ARG A 176 14.77 -19.41 4.16
N LEU A 177 13.57 -19.67 3.63
CA LEU A 177 13.20 -20.92 2.96
C LEU A 177 13.58 -20.91 1.47
N LEU A 178 13.77 -19.73 0.91
CA LEU A 178 14.24 -19.49 -0.46
C LEU A 178 15.36 -18.46 -0.42
N ARG A 179 16.38 -18.62 -1.27
CA ARG A 179 17.43 -17.61 -1.41
C ARG A 179 16.90 -16.35 -2.11
N TYR A 180 17.45 -15.19 -1.76
CA TYR A 180 17.04 -13.89 -2.31
C TYR A 180 17.28 -13.72 -3.82
N ASP A 181 18.04 -14.60 -4.47
CA ASP A 181 18.29 -14.58 -5.92
C ASP A 181 17.41 -15.58 -6.69
N PHE A 182 16.57 -16.36 -6.02
CA PHE A 182 15.69 -17.34 -6.64
C PHE A 182 14.28 -16.78 -6.85
N LEU A 183 13.68 -17.13 -8.00
CA LEU A 183 12.31 -16.80 -8.38
C LEU A 183 11.98 -15.30 -8.42
N ASN A 184 12.99 -14.44 -8.51
CA ASN A 184 12.80 -12.99 -8.62
C ASN A 184 12.06 -12.59 -9.91
N ASP A 185 12.02 -13.45 -10.92
CA ASP A 185 11.21 -13.28 -12.12
C ASP A 185 9.69 -13.35 -11.86
N LEU A 186 9.27 -13.87 -10.71
CA LEU A 186 7.89 -13.78 -10.23
C LEU A 186 7.59 -12.48 -9.47
N LYS A 187 8.62 -11.72 -9.08
CA LYS A 187 8.45 -10.40 -8.47
C LYS A 187 8.20 -9.39 -9.57
N GLN A 188 7.11 -8.66 -9.45
CA GLN A 188 6.73 -7.64 -10.42
C GLN A 188 7.23 -6.28 -9.96
N HIS A 189 7.59 -5.43 -10.92
CA HIS A 189 7.96 -4.06 -10.62
C HIS A 189 6.79 -3.08 -10.80
N LEU A 190 6.54 -2.25 -9.78
CA LEU A 190 5.70 -1.06 -9.82
C LEU A 190 6.58 0.15 -10.15
N ASP A 191 6.60 0.62 -11.39
CA ASP A 191 7.11 1.96 -11.70
C ASP A 191 6.20 3.07 -11.10
N MET A 192 6.09 3.20 -9.77
CA MET A 192 5.05 3.97 -9.05
C MET A 192 4.90 5.45 -9.44
N PHE A 193 5.76 5.94 -10.34
CA PHE A 193 5.59 7.19 -11.05
C PHE A 193 5.62 6.97 -12.57
N PRO A 194 4.47 6.80 -13.24
CA PRO A 194 4.36 7.36 -14.56
C PRO A 194 4.54 8.87 -14.41
N GLU A 195 5.30 9.51 -15.29
CA GLU A 195 5.32 10.98 -15.41
C GLU A 195 3.91 11.60 -15.56
N ARG A 196 2.86 10.76 -15.76
CA ARG A 196 1.43 11.09 -15.84
C ARG A 196 0.65 11.13 -14.51
N ILE A 197 1.20 10.74 -13.35
CA ILE A 197 0.57 11.09 -12.05
C ILE A 197 1.18 12.41 -11.55
N GLN A 198 1.10 13.42 -12.41
CA GLN A 198 1.10 14.81 -11.97
C GLN A 198 -0.26 15.04 -11.27
N PRO A 199 -0.31 15.78 -10.15
CA PRO A 199 -1.57 16.07 -9.50
C PRO A 199 -2.50 16.73 -10.52
N TRP A 200 -3.78 16.41 -10.43
CA TRP A 200 -4.86 17.04 -11.19
C TRP A 200 -4.82 18.55 -10.96
N VAL A 201 -4.02 19.27 -11.73
CA VAL A 201 -4.20 20.70 -11.95
C VAL A 201 -5.42 20.79 -12.85
N SER A 202 -6.53 21.10 -12.21
CA SER A 202 -7.77 21.60 -12.80
C SER A 202 -7.51 22.35 -14.12
N VAL A 203 -7.80 21.70 -15.25
CA VAL A 203 -8.18 22.43 -16.47
C VAL A 203 -9.64 22.82 -16.27
N ALA A 204 -9.86 23.77 -15.37
CA ALA A 204 -11.07 24.58 -15.40
C ALA A 204 -10.93 25.49 -16.62
N ARG A 205 -11.61 25.15 -17.72
CA ARG A 205 -12.07 26.20 -18.63
C ARG A 205 -13.21 26.94 -17.94
N PRO A 206 -13.28 28.26 -18.13
CA PRO A 206 -14.56 28.84 -18.51
C PRO A 206 -14.44 29.56 -19.85
N HIS A 207 -15.42 29.22 -20.67
CA HIS A 207 -16.15 30.03 -21.65
C HIS A 207 -15.53 31.30 -22.23
N GLY A 208 -15.64 31.37 -23.56
CA GLY A 208 -15.27 32.53 -24.34
C GLY A 208 -16.18 33.72 -24.17
N SER A 209 -15.70 34.82 -24.73
CA SER A 209 -16.51 35.92 -25.23
C SER A 209 -15.84 36.42 -26.51
N ASP A 210 -16.60 36.36 -27.59
CA ASP A 210 -16.34 37.03 -28.86
C ASP A 210 -15.91 38.50 -28.67
N ARG A 211 -14.87 38.95 -29.37
CA ARG A 211 -14.95 39.71 -30.63
C ARG A 211 -13.58 40.33 -31.02
N PRO A 212 -13.35 40.58 -32.33
CA PRO A 212 -12.11 41.17 -32.87
C PRO A 212 -12.23 42.70 -33.06
N TYR A 213 -11.20 43.29 -33.71
CA TYR A 213 -10.94 44.72 -34.01
C TYR A 213 -10.25 45.46 -32.85
N ILE A 214 -9.10 46.12 -33.00
CA ILE A 214 -8.50 46.88 -34.12
C ILE A 214 -6.98 46.67 -34.10
#